data_AF-A0A838WFF7-F1
#
_entry.id   AF-A0A838WFF7-F1
#
_cell.length_a   1.000
_cell.length_b   1.000
_cell.length_c   1.000
_cell.angle_alpha   90.00
_cell.angle_beta   90.00
_cell.angle_gamma   90.00
#
_symmetry.space_group_name_H-M   'P 1'
#
loop_
_entity.id
_entity.type
_entity.pdbx_description
1 polymer ?
#
loop_
_entity_poly.entity_id
_entity_poly.type
_entity_poly.pdbx_seq_one_letter_code
_entity_poly.pdbx_strand_id
1 'polypeptide(L)'
;MKPALQDDYRLLELLGDPLGRAFREHGLPHDATKGSPLAARNQSILAHGFQPVSRNTYEALLRPTVALLLEAGIAEGKIPRFPQSNAAD
;
A
#
# COMPACT_ATOMS: atom_id res chain seq x y z
N MET A 1 17.69 0.90 5.34
CA MET A 1 16.45 0.92 6.16
C MET A 1 15.68 -0.36 5.88
N LYS A 2 15.33 -1.14 6.91
CA LYS A 2 14.63 -2.43 6.75
C LYS A 2 13.15 -2.18 6.42
N PRO A 3 12.57 -2.78 5.38
CA PRO A 3 11.15 -2.65 5.08
C PRO A 3 10.34 -3.54 6.02
N ALA A 4 10.30 -3.20 7.32
CA ALA A 4 9.66 -3.98 8.37
C ALA A 4 8.20 -4.33 8.03
N LEU A 5 7.49 -3.44 7.34
CA LEU A 5 6.11 -3.70 6.90
C LEU A 5 5.96 -4.97 6.07
N GLN A 6 6.90 -5.26 5.15
CA GLN A 6 6.81 -6.47 4.32
C GLN A 6 7.04 -7.73 5.16
N ASP A 7 7.99 -7.66 6.10
CA ASP A 7 8.30 -8.75 7.03
C ASP A 7 7.11 -9.01 7.98
N ASP A 8 6.42 -7.96 8.44
CA ASP A 8 5.23 -8.05 9.28
C ASP A 8 4.08 -8.76 8.54
N TYR A 9 3.77 -8.36 7.31
CA TYR A 9 2.74 -9.05 6.51
C TYR A 9 3.14 -10.47 6.12
N ARG A 10 4.45 -10.73 5.92
CA ARG A 10 4.95 -12.08 5.71
C ARG A 10 4.77 -12.95 6.95
N LEU A 11 5.00 -12.42 8.14
CA LEU A 11 4.73 -13.11 9.39
C LEU A 11 3.23 -13.42 9.54
N LEU A 12 2.36 -12.45 9.28
CA LEU A 12 0.90 -12.65 9.29
C LEU A 12 0.49 -13.78 8.34
N GLU A 13 1.04 -13.81 7.13
CA GLU A 13 0.76 -14.87 6.17
C GLU A 13 1.18 -16.25 6.70
N LEU A 14 2.36 -16.35 7.31
CA LEU A 14 2.87 -17.59 7.90
C LEU A 14 2.04 -18.06 9.10
N LEU A 15 1.42 -17.14 9.83
CA LEU A 15 0.48 -17.44 10.92
C LEU A 15 -0.93 -17.79 10.43
N GLY A 16 -1.17 -17.75 9.12
CA GLY A 16 -2.46 -18.05 8.52
C GLY A 16 -3.46 -16.88 8.54
N ASP A 17 -3.00 -15.67 8.87
CA ASP A 17 -3.83 -14.48 8.91
C ASP A 17 -4.28 -14.05 7.49
N PRO A 18 -5.60 -13.79 7.28
CA PRO A 18 -6.12 -13.35 5.99
C PRO A 18 -5.45 -12.08 5.44
N LEU A 19 -5.04 -11.13 6.29
CA LEU A 19 -4.40 -9.89 5.85
C LEU A 19 -3.02 -10.13 5.25
N GLY A 20 -2.24 -11.05 5.82
CA GLY A 20 -0.95 -11.43 5.26
C GLY A 20 -1.09 -12.02 3.85
N ARG A 21 -2.12 -12.85 3.66
CA ARG A 21 -2.45 -13.42 2.35
C ARG A 21 -2.90 -12.35 1.36
N ALA A 22 -3.84 -11.49 1.75
CA ALA A 22 -4.36 -10.41 0.93
C ALA A 22 -3.25 -9.43 0.49
N PHE A 23 -2.32 -9.10 1.40
CA PHE A 23 -1.18 -8.23 1.09
C PHE A 23 -0.33 -8.79 -0.06
N ARG A 24 -0.04 -10.10 -0.01
CA ARG A 24 0.68 -10.81 -1.08
C ARG A 24 -0.13 -10.91 -2.37
N GLU A 25 -1.41 -11.25 -2.30
CA GLU A 25 -2.28 -11.40 -3.47
C GLU A 25 -2.47 -10.09 -4.25
N HIS A 26 -2.44 -8.95 -3.55
CA HIS A 26 -2.44 -7.64 -4.17
C HIS A 26 -1.08 -7.19 -4.75
N GLY A 27 -0.03 -8.01 -4.66
CA GLY A 27 1.27 -7.70 -5.26
C GLY A 27 2.02 -6.54 -4.59
N LEU A 28 1.74 -6.27 -3.31
CA LEU A 28 2.43 -5.24 -2.53
C LEU A 28 3.86 -5.62 -2.09
N PRO A 29 4.19 -6.88 -1.74
CA PRO A 29 5.55 -7.29 -1.44
C PRO A 29 6.50 -6.99 -2.60
N HIS A 30 7.75 -6.72 -2.28
CA HIS A 30 8.82 -6.68 -3.27
C HIS A 30 9.18 -8.11 -3.67
N ASP A 31 8.72 -8.54 -4.84
CA ASP A 31 9.18 -9.78 -5.47
C ASP A 31 10.23 -9.46 -6.53
N ALA A 32 11.28 -10.26 -6.63
CA ALA A 32 12.42 -10.03 -7.52
C ALA A 32 12.05 -9.97 -9.01
N THR A 33 10.84 -10.42 -9.37
CA THR A 33 10.35 -10.55 -10.75
C THR A 33 9.37 -9.47 -11.19
N LYS A 34 8.79 -8.70 -10.25
CA LYS A 34 7.78 -7.67 -10.54
C LYS A 34 8.05 -6.43 -9.69
N GLY A 35 8.00 -5.26 -10.32
CA GLY A 35 8.09 -4.00 -9.58
C GLY A 35 7.02 -3.93 -8.49
N SER A 36 7.41 -3.59 -7.26
CA SER A 36 6.47 -3.39 -6.14
C SER A 36 6.11 -1.91 -6.04
N PRO A 37 4.82 -1.55 -6.00
CA PRO A 37 4.43 -0.16 -5.87
C PRO A 37 4.79 0.37 -4.47
N LEU A 38 4.87 -0.48 -3.44
CA LEU A 38 5.40 -0.14 -2.12
C LEU A 38 6.92 0.15 -2.17
N ALA A 39 7.69 -0.64 -2.92
CA ALA A 39 9.10 -0.36 -3.13
C ALA A 39 9.31 0.97 -3.88
N ALA A 40 8.49 1.25 -4.89
CA ALA A 40 8.52 2.52 -5.61
C ALA A 40 8.22 3.72 -4.69
N ARG A 41 7.25 3.59 -3.76
CA ARG A 41 7.02 4.61 -2.72
C ARG A 41 8.22 4.76 -1.80
N ASN A 42 8.87 3.67 -1.37
CA ASN A 42 10.04 3.73 -0.50
C ASN A 42 11.23 4.46 -1.15
N GLN A 43 11.36 4.37 -2.47
CA GLN A 43 12.38 5.07 -3.26
C GLN A 43 12.00 6.51 -3.63
N SER A 44 10.81 6.97 -3.22
CA SER A 44 10.31 8.29 -3.57
C SER A 44 10.67 9.39 -2.57
N ILE A 45 10.47 10.64 -2.98
CA ILE A 45 10.58 11.83 -2.10
C ILE A 45 9.62 11.80 -0.90
N LEU A 46 8.56 10.96 -0.95
CA LEU A 46 7.59 10.81 0.14
C LEU A 46 8.05 9.79 1.21
N ALA A 47 9.26 9.23 1.06
CA ALA A 47 9.83 8.27 1.98
C ALA A 47 11.36 8.48 2.12
N HIS A 48 12.18 7.66 1.47
CA HIS A 48 13.62 7.60 1.70
C HIS A 48 14.48 7.79 0.45
N GLY A 49 13.87 8.13 -0.68
CA GLY A 49 14.59 8.38 -1.90
C GLY A 49 14.23 9.72 -2.53
N PHE A 50 14.53 9.83 -3.82
CA PHE A 50 14.44 11.10 -4.55
C PHE A 50 13.58 10.99 -5.81
N GLN A 51 12.97 9.84 -6.05
CA GLN A 51 12.16 9.62 -7.24
C GLN A 51 10.75 10.22 -7.05
N PRO A 52 10.15 10.84 -8.08
CA PRO A 52 8.74 11.22 -8.02
C PRO A 52 7.85 9.96 -8.06
N VAL A 53 6.72 9.99 -7.36
CA VAL A 53 5.69 8.94 -7.47
C VAL A 53 4.81 9.25 -8.67
N SER A 54 4.75 8.33 -9.64
CA SER A 54 3.85 8.47 -10.78
C SER A 54 2.39 8.25 -10.37
N ARG A 55 1.43 8.78 -11.16
CA ARG A 55 0.00 8.48 -10.97
C ARG A 55 -0.28 6.98 -10.97
N ASN A 56 0.38 6.22 -11.84
CA ASN A 56 0.21 4.78 -11.93
C ASN A 56 0.69 4.08 -10.65
N THR A 57 1.83 4.51 -10.10
CA THR A 57 2.34 3.99 -8.82
C THR A 57 1.41 4.33 -7.66
N TYR A 58 0.86 5.55 -7.65
CA TYR A 58 -0.14 5.96 -6.66
C TYR A 58 -1.39 5.07 -6.71
N GLU A 59 -1.99 4.91 -7.88
CA GLU A 59 -3.18 4.06 -8.07
C GLU A 59 -2.90 2.59 -7.69
N ALA A 60 -1.73 2.08 -8.06
CA ALA A 60 -1.28 0.73 -7.74
C ALA A 60 -1.00 0.52 -6.24
N LEU A 61 -0.84 1.58 -5.45
CA LEU A 61 -0.76 1.52 -3.98
C LEU A 61 -2.11 1.73 -3.32
N LEU A 62 -2.88 2.72 -3.80
CA LEU A 62 -4.13 3.13 -3.18
C LEU A 62 -5.14 1.98 -3.18
N ARG A 63 -5.36 1.36 -4.34
CA ARG A 63 -6.41 0.33 -4.49
C ARG A 63 -6.16 -0.88 -3.57
N PRO A 64 -4.97 -1.50 -3.55
CA PRO A 64 -4.64 -2.52 -2.55
C PRO A 64 -4.76 -2.07 -1.11
N THR A 65 -4.34 -0.84 -0.79
CA THR A 65 -4.39 -0.34 0.59
C THR A 65 -5.83 -0.22 1.08
N VAL A 66 -6.73 0.29 0.24
CA VAL A 66 -8.17 0.36 0.55
C VAL A 66 -8.74 -1.05 0.73
N ALA A 67 -8.39 -1.99 -0.14
CA ALA A 67 -8.84 -3.38 -0.02
C ALA A 67 -8.37 -4.02 1.30
N LEU A 68 -7.12 -3.81 1.71
CA LEU A 68 -6.60 -4.30 2.99
C LEU A 68 -7.30 -3.67 4.20
N LEU A 69 -7.65 -2.38 4.14
CA LEU A 69 -8.41 -1.73 5.22
C LEU A 69 -9.80 -2.36 5.35
N LEU A 70 -10.47 -2.66 4.24
CA LEU A 70 -11.76 -3.33 4.25
C LEU A 70 -11.65 -4.76 4.80
N GLU A 71 -10.62 -5.52 4.38
CA GLU A 71 -10.33 -6.87 4.91
C GLU A 71 -10.04 -6.85 6.42
N ALA A 72 -9.39 -5.79 6.91
CA ALA A 72 -9.15 -5.56 8.34
C ALA A 72 -10.42 -5.13 9.11
N GLY A 73 -11.58 -5.04 8.46
CA GLY A 73 -12.84 -4.64 9.08
C GLY A 73 -13.01 -3.13 9.27
N ILE A 74 -12.20 -2.30 8.61
CA ILE A 74 -12.36 -0.85 8.65
C ILE A 74 -13.53 -0.46 7.74
N ALA A 75 -14.57 0.14 8.33
CA ALA A 75 -15.72 0.62 7.59
C ALA A 75 -15.32 1.66 6.52
N GLU A 76 -15.93 1.60 5.34
CA GLU A 76 -15.60 2.47 4.19
C GLU A 76 -15.67 3.97 4.54
N GLY A 77 -16.66 4.39 5.34
CA GLY A 77 -16.79 5.78 5.80
C GLY A 77 -15.68 6.25 6.75
N LYS A 78 -14.80 5.35 7.22
CA LYS A 78 -13.63 5.66 8.05
C LYS A 78 -12.33 5.67 7.25
N ILE A 79 -12.36 5.26 5.98
CA ILE A 79 -11.19 5.28 5.10
C ILE A 79 -10.89 6.75 4.75
N PRO A 80 -9.66 7.24 5.00
CA PRO A 80 -9.28 8.61 4.67
C PRO A 80 -9.48 8.91 3.19
N ARG A 81 -10.09 10.06 2.90
CA ARG A 81 -10.23 10.58 1.53
C ARG A 81 -9.33 11.79 1.36
N PHE A 82 -8.76 11.93 0.17
CA PHE A 82 -8.00 13.14 -0.13
C PHE A 82 -8.93 14.35 -0.04
N PRO A 83 -8.55 15.43 0.68
CA PRO A 83 -9.39 16.62 0.78
C PRO A 83 -9.71 17.16 -0.62
N GLN A 84 -11.00 17.34 -0.91
CA GLN A 84 -11.43 18.06 -2.08
C GLN A 84 -11.53 19.54 -1.71
N SER A 85 -10.91 20.42 -2.49
CA SER A 85 -11.17 21.85 -2.32
C SER A 85 -12.60 22.13 -2.79
N ASN A 86 -13.42 22.71 -1.92
CA ASN A 86 -14.67 23.35 -2.34
C ASN A 86 -14.30 24.64 -3.09
N ALA A 87 -13.76 24.52 -4.31
CA ALA A 87 -13.74 25.65 -5.22
C ALA A 87 -15.19 25.81 -5.70
N ALA A 88 -15.95 26.61 -4.96
CA ALA A 88 -17.21 27.15 -5.43
C ALA A 88 -16.90 28.12 -6.58
N ASP A 89 -17.72 28.01 -7.63
CA ASP A 89 -17.78 28.92 -8.80
C ASP A 89 -17.88 30.40 -8.41
#